data_AF-A0A660RRT8-F1
#
_entry.id   AF-A0A660RRT8-F1
#
_cell.length_a   1.000
_cell.length_b   1.000
_cell.length_c   1.000
_cell.angle_alpha   90.00
_cell.angle_beta   90.00
_cell.angle_gamma   90.00
#
_symmetry.space_group_name_H-M   'P 1'
#
loop_
_entity.id
_entity.type
_entity.pdbx_description
1 polymer ?
#
loop_
_entity_poly.entity_id
_entity_poly.type
_entity_poly.pdbx_seq_one_letter_code
_entity_poly.pdbx_strand_id
1 'polypeptide(L)'
;VEIVAGFSHETIMYIMGGRFRASYKPLNENIINGKILGVAAIVGCDQFRVKENIQVELAKELIANNVLVLTTGCSAIKLGMAGLLAPEAAELAGLGLREVLEAIGCPPVLHVGSCVDNSRILIAATEMVHTGGLGNDIYELPAVGCAPQWMSEKAVSIGMYFVTSGIQVVFGPNFPTIKSKKTTHFLFYEIEKYFGGSWRVASTANEFANIMIDRINQKRKALGIDKPKPRILFDMAMRRALDEARYIPPFHKLNYFGSVEMKQAVSQ
;
A
#
# COMPACT_ATOMS: atom_id res chain seq x y z
N VAL A 1 4.12 25.42 -8.87
CA VAL A 1 4.51 24.03 -9.16
C VAL A 1 3.27 23.33 -9.68
N GLU A 2 3.40 22.59 -10.79
CA GLU A 2 2.30 21.81 -11.34
C GLU A 2 2.00 20.63 -10.41
N ILE A 3 0.71 20.30 -10.24
CA ILE A 3 0.25 19.27 -9.31
C ILE A 3 -0.77 18.41 -10.03
N VAL A 4 -0.54 17.09 -10.04
CA VAL A 4 -1.52 16.12 -10.48
C VAL A 4 -2.17 15.49 -9.24
N ALA A 5 -3.49 15.53 -9.19
CA ALA A 5 -4.29 14.98 -8.09
C ALA A 5 -5.51 14.21 -8.64
N GLY A 6 -6.34 13.68 -7.74
CA GLY A 6 -7.56 12.95 -8.13
C GLY A 6 -7.34 11.44 -8.28
N PHE A 7 -6.33 10.88 -7.61
CA PHE A 7 -6.07 9.45 -7.56
C PHE A 7 -7.00 8.75 -6.57
N SER A 8 -8.30 8.77 -6.88
CA SER A 8 -9.26 7.92 -6.18
C SER A 8 -8.95 6.44 -6.46
N HIS A 9 -9.49 5.55 -5.64
CA HIS A 9 -9.37 4.10 -5.87
C HIS A 9 -9.82 3.69 -7.28
N GLU A 10 -10.93 4.26 -7.74
CA GLU A 10 -11.51 4.04 -9.07
C GLU A 10 -10.57 4.52 -10.17
N THR A 11 -9.99 5.72 -10.01
CA THR A 11 -9.00 6.28 -10.93
C THR A 11 -7.73 5.42 -10.99
N ILE A 12 -7.22 4.99 -9.83
CA ILE A 12 -6.02 4.14 -9.76
C ILE A 12 -6.29 2.81 -10.49
N MET A 13 -7.44 2.18 -10.23
CA MET A 13 -7.84 0.92 -10.88
C MET A 13 -7.96 1.08 -12.41
N TYR A 14 -8.55 2.19 -12.87
CA TYR A 14 -8.68 2.52 -14.29
C TYR A 14 -7.33 2.76 -14.96
N ILE A 15 -6.43 3.51 -14.32
CA ILE A 15 -5.13 3.85 -14.88
C ILE A 15 -4.24 2.60 -15.03
N MET A 16 -4.32 1.64 -14.10
CA MET A 16 -3.53 0.41 -14.16
C MET A 16 -4.04 -0.60 -15.20
N GLY A 17 -5.36 -0.75 -15.33
CA GLY A 17 -5.96 -1.79 -16.16
C GLY A 17 -6.65 -1.30 -17.44
N GLY A 18 -6.69 0.02 -17.65
CA GLY A 18 -7.50 0.68 -18.65
C GLY A 18 -8.99 0.42 -18.48
N ARG A 19 -9.77 0.77 -19.50
CA ARG A 19 -11.24 0.63 -19.50
C ARG A 19 -11.72 -0.83 -19.42
N PHE A 20 -10.96 -1.78 -19.97
CA PHE A 20 -11.40 -3.16 -20.18
C PHE A 20 -10.88 -4.16 -19.16
N ARG A 21 -9.82 -3.82 -18.41
CA ARG A 21 -9.18 -4.72 -17.44
C ARG A 21 -8.80 -3.99 -16.15
N ALA A 22 -9.57 -2.96 -15.77
CA ALA A 22 -9.39 -2.22 -14.52
C ALA A 22 -9.18 -3.20 -13.35
N SER A 23 -8.00 -3.15 -12.72
CA SER A 23 -7.60 -4.11 -11.68
C SER A 23 -6.32 -3.64 -10.98
N TYR A 24 -6.13 -4.07 -9.74
CA TYR A 24 -4.89 -3.90 -8.98
C TYR A 24 -3.78 -4.90 -9.35
N LYS A 25 -4.04 -5.82 -10.29
CA LYS A 25 -3.10 -6.85 -10.69
C LYS A 25 -1.74 -6.29 -11.14
N PRO A 26 -1.65 -5.21 -11.95
CA PRO A 26 -0.36 -4.62 -12.32
C PRO A 26 0.41 -4.09 -11.11
N LEU A 27 -0.25 -3.50 -10.11
CA LEU A 27 0.42 -3.05 -8.89
C LEU A 27 0.94 -4.24 -8.08
N ASN A 28 0.10 -5.25 -7.86
CA ASN A 28 0.49 -6.45 -7.13
C ASN A 28 1.69 -7.15 -7.79
N GLU A 29 1.69 -7.27 -9.13
CA GLU A 29 2.80 -7.87 -9.88
C GLU A 29 4.09 -7.05 -9.78
N ASN A 30 4.01 -5.72 -9.82
CA ASN A 30 5.17 -4.85 -9.64
C ASN A 30 5.71 -4.85 -8.19
N ILE A 31 4.86 -5.15 -7.21
CA ILE A 31 5.32 -5.41 -5.84
C ILE A 31 6.03 -6.77 -5.77
N ILE A 32 5.44 -7.82 -6.36
CA ILE A 32 5.99 -9.18 -6.35
C ILE A 32 7.34 -9.25 -7.08
N ASN A 33 7.48 -8.58 -8.22
CA ASN A 33 8.72 -8.58 -9.01
C ASN A 33 9.81 -7.66 -8.43
N GLY A 34 9.48 -6.82 -7.45
CA GLY A 34 10.41 -5.95 -6.74
C GLY A 34 10.68 -4.60 -7.40
N LYS A 35 10.00 -4.25 -8.49
CA LYS A 35 10.06 -2.88 -9.05
C LYS A 35 9.49 -1.86 -8.06
N ILE A 36 8.41 -2.21 -7.39
CA ILE A 36 7.86 -1.46 -6.26
C ILE A 36 8.18 -2.24 -4.98
N LEU A 37 8.87 -1.59 -4.04
CA LEU A 37 9.22 -2.22 -2.78
C LEU A 37 7.97 -2.47 -1.92
N GLY A 38 7.08 -1.48 -1.85
CA GLY A 38 5.82 -1.55 -1.13
C GLY A 38 5.05 -0.24 -1.26
N VAL A 39 4.01 -0.08 -0.45
CA VAL A 39 3.16 1.12 -0.45
C VAL A 39 3.26 1.83 0.91
N ALA A 40 3.49 3.13 0.89
CA ALA A 40 3.50 3.96 2.10
C ALA A 40 2.42 5.03 2.02
N ALA A 41 1.69 5.25 3.12
CA ALA A 41 0.76 6.37 3.23
C ALA A 41 1.33 7.46 4.15
N ILE A 42 1.57 8.66 3.62
CA ILE A 42 1.92 9.86 4.39
C ILE A 42 0.68 10.72 4.55
N VAL A 43 0.11 10.71 5.74
CA VAL A 43 -1.18 11.35 6.04
C VAL A 43 -1.06 12.34 7.19
N GLY A 44 -2.10 13.14 7.37
CA GLY A 44 -2.31 13.89 8.60
C GLY A 44 -2.07 15.38 8.46
N CYS A 45 -1.74 15.99 9.60
CA CYS A 45 -1.72 17.44 9.80
C CYS A 45 -0.31 18.01 9.65
N ASP A 46 -0.24 19.34 9.68
CA ASP A 46 0.98 20.03 10.09
C ASP A 46 0.93 20.29 11.60
N GLN A 47 2.08 20.35 12.25
CA GLN A 47 2.20 20.60 13.68
C GLN A 47 3.17 21.75 13.91
N PHE A 48 2.69 22.87 14.45
CA PHE A 48 3.48 24.11 14.64
C PHE A 48 4.72 23.93 15.51
N ARG A 49 4.73 22.91 16.39
CA ARG A 49 5.87 22.59 17.26
C ARG A 49 7.02 21.91 16.52
N VAL A 50 6.79 21.39 15.32
CA VAL A 50 7.77 20.70 14.49
C VAL A 50 8.11 21.60 13.32
N LYS A 51 9.28 22.25 13.37
CA LYS A 51 9.71 23.19 12.34
C LYS A 51 10.27 22.51 11.08
N GLU A 52 10.70 21.26 11.21
CA GLU A 52 11.29 20.50 10.11
C GLU A 52 10.21 20.00 9.14
N ASN A 53 10.54 19.98 7.85
CA ASN A 53 9.69 19.44 6.80
C ASN A 53 9.81 17.91 6.70
N ILE A 54 9.53 17.21 7.81
CA ILE A 54 9.69 15.75 7.93
C ILE A 54 8.96 15.03 6.80
N GLN A 55 7.76 15.48 6.43
CA GLN A 55 6.94 14.84 5.40
C GLN A 55 7.61 14.85 4.01
N VAL A 56 8.24 15.97 3.64
CA VAL A 56 8.89 16.12 2.33
C VAL A 56 10.14 15.26 2.25
N GLU A 57 11.00 15.31 3.28
CA GLU A 57 12.23 14.52 3.30
C GLU A 57 11.93 13.02 3.41
N LEU A 58 10.92 12.64 4.20
CA LEU A 58 10.43 11.26 4.24
C LEU A 58 9.92 10.78 2.88
N ALA A 59 9.11 11.59 2.19
CA ALA A 59 8.60 11.22 0.88
C ALA A 59 9.73 10.99 -0.13
N LYS A 60 10.74 11.89 -0.17
CA LYS A 60 11.93 11.73 -1.02
C LYS A 60 12.69 10.44 -0.72
N GLU A 61 12.90 10.13 0.56
CA GLU A 61 13.59 8.90 0.97
C GLU A 61 12.81 7.65 0.55
N LEU A 62 11.49 7.65 0.74
CA LEU A 62 10.64 6.52 0.36
C LEU A 62 10.62 6.28 -1.15
N ILE A 63 10.43 7.33 -1.97
CA ILE A 63 10.38 7.17 -3.43
C ILE A 63 11.75 6.76 -4.00
N ALA A 64 12.85 7.29 -3.44
CA ALA A 64 14.22 6.88 -3.81
C ALA A 64 14.46 5.38 -3.55
N ASN A 65 13.82 4.82 -2.52
CA ASN A 65 13.85 3.40 -2.16
C ASN A 65 12.73 2.57 -2.85
N ASN A 66 12.18 3.05 -3.96
CA ASN A 66 11.12 2.39 -4.75
C ASN A 66 9.81 2.14 -3.99
N VAL A 67 9.48 2.92 -2.96
CA VAL A 67 8.19 2.83 -2.27
C VAL A 67 7.18 3.76 -2.95
N LEU A 68 6.04 3.22 -3.35
CA LEU A 68 4.93 4.02 -3.86
C LEU A 68 4.29 4.80 -2.71
N VAL A 69 4.26 6.12 -2.80
CA VAL A 69 3.74 6.98 -1.72
C VAL A 69 2.32 7.44 -2.06
N LEU A 70 1.39 7.20 -1.14
CA LEU A 70 0.04 7.77 -1.13
C LEU A 70 -0.01 8.91 -0.12
N THR A 71 -0.76 9.97 -0.43
CA THR A 71 -0.91 11.09 0.51
C THR A 71 -2.33 11.65 0.53
N THR A 72 -2.73 12.16 1.69
CA THR A 72 -4.04 12.80 1.92
C THR A 72 -3.91 14.02 2.82
N GLY A 73 -4.94 14.87 2.81
CA GLY A 73 -5.07 15.96 3.77
C GLY A 73 -3.96 17.01 3.66
N CYS A 74 -3.53 17.54 4.82
CA CYS A 74 -2.52 18.60 4.84
C CYS A 74 -1.16 18.13 4.31
N SER A 75 -0.84 16.84 4.46
CA SER A 75 0.39 16.28 3.88
C SER A 75 0.42 16.38 2.36
N ALA A 76 -0.71 16.15 1.70
CA ALA A 76 -0.80 16.29 0.25
C ALA A 76 -0.47 17.72 -0.22
N ILE A 77 -0.91 18.73 0.54
CA ILE A 77 -0.63 20.14 0.26
C ILE A 77 0.87 20.42 0.37
N LYS A 78 1.52 19.97 1.47
CA LYS A 78 2.96 20.16 1.67
C LYS A 78 3.80 19.48 0.58
N LEU A 79 3.47 18.23 0.27
CA LEU A 79 4.17 17.47 -0.77
C LEU A 79 3.95 18.09 -2.16
N GLY A 80 2.74 18.64 -2.41
CA GLY A 80 2.42 19.35 -3.64
C GLY A 80 3.20 20.66 -3.80
N MET A 81 3.30 21.45 -2.72
CA MET A 81 4.14 22.66 -2.69
C MET A 81 5.63 22.34 -2.92
N ALA A 82 6.09 21.18 -2.45
CA ALA A 82 7.44 20.68 -2.69
C ALA A 82 7.64 20.05 -4.09
N GLY A 83 6.59 19.96 -4.91
CA GLY A 83 6.64 19.44 -6.27
C GLY A 83 6.66 17.93 -6.42
N LEU A 84 6.41 17.18 -5.34
CA LEU A 84 6.44 15.72 -5.37
C LEU A 84 5.21 15.07 -6.01
N LEU A 85 4.17 15.88 -6.27
CA LEU A 85 2.94 15.47 -6.97
C LEU A 85 2.98 15.82 -8.47
N ALA A 86 4.14 16.25 -8.98
CA ALA A 86 4.37 16.48 -10.40
C ALA A 86 4.94 15.20 -11.05
N PRO A 87 4.55 14.84 -12.30
CA PRO A 87 5.12 13.68 -12.99
C PRO A 87 6.65 13.73 -13.11
N GLU A 88 7.23 14.92 -13.27
CA GLU A 88 8.68 15.15 -13.37
C GLU A 88 9.42 14.72 -12.10
N ALA A 89 8.74 14.71 -10.95
CA ALA A 89 9.35 14.22 -9.71
C ALA A 89 9.66 12.71 -9.74
N ALA A 90 9.19 11.96 -10.75
CA ALA A 90 9.57 10.57 -10.95
C ALA A 90 11.09 10.39 -11.14
N GLU A 91 11.83 11.44 -11.53
CA GLU A 91 13.30 11.42 -11.57
C GLU A 91 13.95 11.20 -10.20
N LEU A 92 13.26 11.56 -9.11
CA LEU A 92 13.70 11.34 -7.73
C LEU A 92 13.43 9.91 -7.24
N ALA A 93 12.59 9.17 -7.97
CA ALA A 93 12.26 7.81 -7.61
C ALA A 93 13.39 6.84 -7.98
N GLY A 94 13.52 5.76 -7.22
CA GLY A 94 14.40 4.65 -7.59
C GLY A 94 14.01 4.05 -8.95
N LEU A 95 14.98 3.41 -9.61
CA LEU A 95 14.83 2.93 -11.00
C LEU A 95 13.60 2.04 -11.21
N GLY A 96 13.27 1.17 -10.26
CA GLY A 96 12.13 0.25 -10.38
C GLY A 96 10.80 0.98 -10.32
N LEU A 97 10.63 1.87 -9.34
CA LEU A 97 9.41 2.67 -9.20
C LEU A 97 9.28 3.65 -10.38
N ARG A 98 10.38 4.32 -10.75
CA ARG A 98 10.42 5.25 -11.89
C ARG A 98 9.97 4.59 -13.19
N GLU A 99 10.45 3.38 -13.50
CA GLU A 99 10.02 2.64 -14.69
C GLU A 99 8.50 2.43 -14.73
N VAL A 100 7.91 2.06 -13.58
CA VAL A 100 6.46 1.85 -13.47
C VAL A 100 5.70 3.18 -13.60
N LEU A 101 6.18 4.25 -12.97
CA LEU A 101 5.56 5.56 -13.02
C LEU A 101 5.59 6.19 -14.41
N GLU A 102 6.72 6.10 -15.13
CA GLU A 102 6.88 6.59 -16.50
C GLU A 102 6.00 5.82 -17.49
N ALA A 103 5.88 4.49 -17.32
CA ALA A 103 5.01 3.67 -18.15
C ALA A 103 3.52 4.02 -18.00
N ILE A 104 3.11 4.46 -16.80
CA ILE A 104 1.73 4.80 -16.48
C ILE A 104 1.44 6.30 -16.68
N GLY A 105 2.46 7.16 -16.58
CA GLY A 105 2.32 8.62 -16.60
C GLY A 105 1.82 9.20 -15.27
N CYS A 106 2.26 8.67 -14.13
CA CYS A 106 1.85 9.11 -12.79
C CYS A 106 2.99 9.77 -12.00
N PRO A 107 2.69 10.71 -11.09
CA PRO A 107 3.67 11.24 -10.15
C PRO A 107 4.08 10.18 -9.11
N PRO A 108 5.26 10.32 -8.48
CA PRO A 108 5.75 9.35 -7.47
C PRO A 108 4.98 9.40 -6.15
N VAL A 109 4.28 10.50 -5.89
CA VAL A 109 3.37 10.66 -4.75
C VAL A 109 1.95 10.85 -5.29
N LEU A 110 1.04 9.92 -4.97
CA LEU A 110 -0.34 9.96 -5.42
C LEU A 110 -1.24 10.66 -4.40
N HIS A 111 -1.88 11.76 -4.80
CA HIS A 111 -2.87 12.47 -3.98
C HIS A 111 -4.21 11.74 -3.99
N VAL A 112 -4.54 11.08 -2.88
CA VAL A 112 -5.75 10.24 -2.74
C VAL A 112 -6.95 11.01 -2.19
N GLY A 113 -6.76 12.23 -1.65
CA GLY A 113 -7.86 13.13 -1.31
C GLY A 113 -7.68 13.86 0.02
N SER A 114 -8.81 14.19 0.63
CA SER A 114 -8.92 14.79 1.96
C SER A 114 -8.65 13.77 3.09
N CYS A 115 -8.67 14.21 4.35
CA CYS A 115 -8.46 13.29 5.48
C CYS A 115 -9.51 12.17 5.58
N VAL A 116 -10.73 12.38 5.08
CA VAL A 116 -11.76 11.31 5.07
C VAL A 116 -11.54 10.32 3.93
N ASP A 117 -10.81 10.73 2.89
CA ASP A 117 -10.40 9.86 1.78
C ASP A 117 -9.26 8.90 2.17
N ASN A 118 -8.78 8.94 3.42
CA ASN A 118 -8.02 7.82 3.99
C ASN A 118 -8.82 6.51 3.96
N SER A 119 -10.15 6.57 3.92
CA SER A 119 -11.01 5.42 3.64
C SER A 119 -10.72 4.80 2.27
N ARG A 120 -10.36 5.59 1.24
CA ARG A 120 -10.01 5.10 -0.10
C ARG A 120 -8.71 4.31 -0.12
N ILE A 121 -7.76 4.66 0.75
CA ILE A 121 -6.54 3.86 0.93
C ILE A 121 -6.91 2.47 1.47
N LEU A 122 -7.85 2.40 2.42
CA LEU A 122 -8.32 1.13 2.94
C LEU A 122 -9.11 0.32 1.89
N ILE A 123 -9.95 0.98 1.08
CA ILE A 123 -10.64 0.34 -0.07
C ILE A 123 -9.61 -0.22 -1.05
N ALA A 124 -8.58 0.56 -1.38
CA ALA A 124 -7.49 0.11 -2.26
C ALA A 124 -6.74 -1.09 -1.68
N ALA A 125 -6.43 -1.10 -0.39
CA ALA A 125 -5.78 -2.24 0.27
C ALA A 125 -6.67 -3.50 0.23
N THR A 126 -7.97 -3.35 0.49
CA THR A 126 -8.94 -4.46 0.37
C THR A 126 -8.99 -4.99 -1.06
N GLU A 127 -8.98 -4.12 -2.06
CA GLU A 127 -9.01 -4.55 -3.46
C GLU A 127 -7.70 -5.20 -3.91
N MET A 128 -6.55 -4.76 -3.38
CA MET A 128 -5.26 -5.43 -3.61
C MET A 128 -5.30 -6.88 -3.11
N VAL A 129 -5.88 -7.12 -1.92
CA VAL A 129 -6.09 -8.48 -1.38
C VAL A 129 -7.10 -9.24 -2.23
N HIS A 130 -8.23 -8.61 -2.58
CA HIS A 130 -9.30 -9.23 -3.36
C HIS A 130 -8.85 -9.68 -4.75
N THR A 131 -8.06 -8.83 -5.44
CA THR A 131 -7.44 -9.16 -6.72
C THR A 131 -6.51 -10.37 -6.61
N GLY A 132 -5.91 -10.58 -5.44
CA GLY A 132 -5.08 -11.74 -5.13
C GLY A 132 -3.65 -11.65 -5.67
N GLY A 133 -2.89 -12.72 -5.40
CA GLY A 133 -1.47 -12.83 -5.75
C GLY A 133 -0.50 -12.16 -4.79
N LEU A 134 -0.98 -11.22 -3.95
CA LEU A 134 -0.19 -10.50 -2.96
C LEU A 134 -0.86 -10.63 -1.58
N GLY A 135 -0.62 -11.75 -0.90
CA GLY A 135 -1.22 -12.06 0.41
C GLY A 135 -2.71 -12.43 0.36
N ASN A 136 -3.25 -12.82 1.51
CA ASN A 136 -4.65 -13.21 1.71
C ASN A 136 -5.43 -12.22 2.60
N ASP A 137 -4.73 -11.29 3.26
CA ASP A 137 -5.32 -10.28 4.14
C ASP A 137 -4.43 -9.03 4.18
N ILE A 138 -4.99 -7.89 4.60
CA ILE A 138 -4.35 -6.58 4.61
C ILE A 138 -3.06 -6.59 5.45
N TYR A 139 -3.04 -7.33 6.56
CA TYR A 139 -1.87 -7.39 7.43
C TYR A 139 -0.67 -8.10 6.80
N GLU A 140 -0.85 -8.85 5.71
CA GLU A 140 0.24 -9.49 4.97
C GLU A 140 0.85 -8.57 3.93
N LEU A 141 0.13 -7.52 3.52
CA LEU A 141 0.60 -6.60 2.48
C LEU A 141 1.88 -5.88 2.92
N PRO A 142 2.84 -5.66 2.00
CA PRO A 142 3.99 -4.80 2.22
C PRO A 142 3.58 -3.32 2.18
N ALA A 143 2.79 -2.91 3.18
CA ALA A 143 2.22 -1.58 3.31
C ALA A 143 2.36 -1.01 4.73
N VAL A 144 2.50 0.31 4.82
CA VAL A 144 2.70 1.03 6.10
C VAL A 144 2.12 2.44 6.02
N GLY A 145 1.57 2.93 7.12
CA GLY A 145 1.06 4.30 7.24
C GLY A 145 1.91 5.15 8.18
N CYS A 146 1.89 6.46 8.00
CA CYS A 146 2.49 7.38 8.95
C CYS A 146 1.74 8.71 9.04
N ALA A 147 1.80 9.33 10.21
CA ALA A 147 1.43 10.72 10.43
C ALA A 147 2.60 11.44 11.13
N PRO A 148 3.57 11.97 10.36
CA PRO A 148 4.82 12.49 10.92
C PRO A 148 4.66 13.71 11.82
N GLN A 149 3.57 14.44 11.63
CA GLN A 149 3.25 15.68 12.36
C GLN A 149 1.80 15.65 12.82
N TRP A 150 1.38 14.55 13.44
CA TRP A 150 0.00 14.43 13.91
C TRP A 150 -0.33 15.53 14.96
N MET A 151 -1.58 15.98 14.95
CA MET A 151 -2.04 17.06 15.83
C MET A 151 -3.47 16.84 16.32
N SER A 152 -4.38 16.52 15.40
CA SER A 152 -5.80 16.39 15.74
C SER A 152 -6.17 14.99 16.25
N GLU A 153 -7.22 14.92 17.07
CA GLU A 153 -7.81 13.65 17.53
C GLU A 153 -8.27 12.76 16.37
N LYS A 154 -8.67 13.38 15.25
CA LYS A 154 -8.97 12.66 14.00
C LYS A 154 -7.79 11.80 13.54
N ALA A 155 -6.56 12.29 13.66
CA ALA A 155 -5.39 11.50 13.27
C ALA A 155 -5.25 10.24 14.14
N VAL A 156 -5.48 10.36 15.45
CA VAL A 156 -5.45 9.21 16.37
C VAL A 156 -6.50 8.17 15.98
N SER A 157 -7.74 8.60 15.71
CA SER A 157 -8.79 7.70 15.23
C SER A 157 -8.45 7.05 13.89
N ILE A 158 -7.84 7.81 12.97
CA ILE A 158 -7.41 7.30 11.66
C ILE A 158 -6.35 6.20 11.84
N GLY A 159 -5.30 6.50 12.59
CA GLY A 159 -4.25 5.51 12.81
C GLY A 159 -4.76 4.28 13.55
N MET A 160 -5.70 4.43 14.50
CA MET A 160 -6.26 3.28 15.22
C MET A 160 -7.02 2.35 14.29
N TYR A 161 -7.89 2.87 13.41
CA TYR A 161 -8.62 1.98 12.50
C TYR A 161 -7.67 1.27 11.53
N PHE A 162 -6.61 1.94 11.04
CA PHE A 162 -5.61 1.29 10.19
C PHE A 162 -4.83 0.21 10.93
N VAL A 163 -4.47 0.45 12.20
CA VAL A 163 -3.82 -0.55 13.05
C VAL A 163 -4.72 -1.77 13.25
N THR A 164 -6.00 -1.57 13.53
CA THR A 164 -6.96 -2.67 13.67
C THR A 164 -7.31 -3.35 12.35
N SER A 165 -7.07 -2.68 11.21
CA SER A 165 -7.19 -3.28 9.87
C SER A 165 -5.91 -3.97 9.39
N GLY A 166 -4.86 -4.05 10.22
CA GLY A 166 -3.65 -4.83 9.90
C GLY A 166 -2.42 -4.03 9.44
N ILE A 167 -2.51 -2.71 9.38
CA ILE A 167 -1.40 -1.85 8.92
C ILE A 167 -0.60 -1.32 10.11
N GLN A 168 0.73 -1.29 10.00
CA GLN A 168 1.56 -0.58 10.96
C GLN A 168 1.45 0.94 10.71
N VAL A 169 1.25 1.72 11.78
CA VAL A 169 1.16 3.18 11.70
C VAL A 169 2.24 3.82 12.56
N VAL A 170 3.05 4.68 11.94
CA VAL A 170 4.13 5.44 12.61
C VAL A 170 3.68 6.86 12.88
N PHE A 171 3.73 7.30 14.13
CA PHE A 171 3.40 8.68 14.54
C PHE A 171 4.64 9.47 14.93
N GLY A 172 4.56 10.79 14.85
CA GLY A 172 5.63 11.67 15.31
C GLY A 172 5.17 13.07 15.69
N PRO A 173 5.95 13.77 16.54
CA PRO A 173 7.16 13.29 17.22
C PRO A 173 6.87 12.56 18.55
N ASN A 174 5.60 12.46 18.94
CA ASN A 174 5.19 11.85 20.20
C ASN A 174 3.97 10.94 20.02
N PHE A 175 3.49 10.34 21.11
CA PHE A 175 2.31 9.49 21.10
C PHE A 175 1.57 9.63 22.44
N PRO A 176 0.22 9.66 22.47
CA PRO A 176 -0.54 10.04 23.68
C PRO A 176 -0.24 9.18 24.92
N THR A 177 0.08 7.90 24.71
CA THR A 177 0.16 6.92 25.81
C THR A 177 1.55 6.70 26.36
N ILE A 178 2.61 7.36 25.84
CA ILE A 178 4.03 7.07 26.14
C ILE A 178 4.35 6.99 27.64
N LYS A 179 3.62 7.74 28.48
CA LYS A 179 3.83 7.75 29.95
C LYS A 179 3.23 6.54 30.68
N SER A 180 2.39 5.73 30.01
CA SER A 180 1.80 4.50 30.54
C SER A 180 2.46 3.27 29.93
N LYS A 181 3.39 2.64 30.67
CA LYS A 181 4.14 1.45 30.20
C LYS A 181 3.20 0.35 29.69
N LYS A 182 2.14 0.02 30.44
CA LYS A 182 1.20 -1.04 30.09
C LYS A 182 0.44 -0.73 28.80
N THR A 183 -0.09 0.49 28.68
CA THR A 183 -0.87 0.90 27.51
C THR A 183 0.02 1.03 26.27
N THR A 184 1.20 1.63 26.38
CA THR A 184 2.14 1.73 25.25
C THR A 184 2.62 0.36 24.81
N HIS A 185 2.97 -0.54 25.73
CA HIS A 185 3.40 -1.89 25.39
C HIS A 185 2.30 -2.64 24.62
N PHE A 186 1.05 -2.56 25.08
CA PHE A 186 -0.07 -3.15 24.37
C PHE A 186 -0.20 -2.61 22.95
N LEU A 187 -0.25 -1.27 22.79
CA LEU A 187 -0.46 -0.62 21.50
C LEU A 187 0.72 -0.80 20.52
N PHE A 188 1.94 -0.96 21.03
CA PHE A 188 3.11 -1.08 20.18
C PHE A 188 3.39 -2.55 19.84
N TYR A 189 3.15 -3.50 20.74
CA TYR A 189 3.62 -4.87 20.56
C TYR A 189 2.52 -5.92 20.64
N GLU A 190 1.61 -5.83 21.62
CA GLU A 190 0.61 -6.88 21.81
C GLU A 190 -0.52 -6.82 20.79
N ILE A 191 -0.94 -5.62 20.38
CA ILE A 191 -2.05 -5.40 19.44
C ILE A 191 -1.81 -6.08 18.08
N GLU A 192 -0.54 -6.22 17.68
CA GLU A 192 -0.14 -6.89 16.44
C GLU A 192 -0.54 -8.37 16.42
N LYS A 193 -0.62 -9.03 17.58
CA LYS A 193 -1.06 -10.42 17.67
C LYS A 193 -2.54 -10.60 17.37
N TYR A 194 -3.34 -9.54 17.52
CA TYR A 194 -4.78 -9.58 17.32
C TYR A 194 -5.16 -9.17 15.90
N PHE A 195 -4.49 -8.15 15.35
CA PHE A 195 -4.88 -7.54 14.08
C PHE A 195 -3.78 -7.57 13.01
N GLY A 196 -2.54 -7.87 13.37
CA GLY A 196 -1.39 -7.80 12.45
C GLY A 196 -0.84 -6.40 12.19
N GLY A 197 -1.53 -5.35 12.64
CA GLY A 197 -1.06 -3.95 12.64
C GLY A 197 -0.50 -3.52 14.00
N SER A 198 0.26 -2.42 14.04
CA SER A 198 0.90 -1.95 15.27
C SER A 198 1.18 -0.45 15.24
N TRP A 199 1.33 0.18 16.40
CA TRP A 199 1.82 1.55 16.50
C TRP A 199 3.35 1.62 16.60
N ARG A 200 3.95 2.66 16.01
CA ARG A 200 5.35 3.04 16.21
C ARG A 200 5.45 4.56 16.37
N VAL A 201 6.58 5.03 16.89
CA VAL A 201 6.88 6.46 17.01
C VAL A 201 8.24 6.75 16.40
N ALA A 202 8.35 7.88 15.70
CA ALA A 202 9.59 8.42 15.16
C ALA A 202 9.57 9.94 15.26
N SER A 203 10.76 10.55 15.31
CA SER A 203 10.91 12.00 15.43
C SER A 203 11.60 12.65 14.24
N THR A 204 12.34 11.88 13.43
CA THR A 204 13.08 12.38 12.26
C THR A 204 12.66 11.66 10.98
N ALA A 205 12.83 12.31 9.83
CA ALA A 205 12.49 11.70 8.53
C ALA A 205 13.21 10.35 8.31
N ASN A 206 14.49 10.26 8.71
CA ASN A 206 15.27 9.03 8.61
C ASN A 206 14.72 7.90 9.50
N GLU A 207 14.32 8.22 10.74
CA GLU A 207 13.69 7.22 11.62
C GLU A 207 12.38 6.70 11.04
N PHE A 208 11.54 7.60 10.49
CA PHE A 208 10.32 7.20 9.79
C PHE A 208 10.64 6.28 8.62
N ALA A 209 11.55 6.68 7.74
CA ALA A 209 11.94 5.91 6.56
C ALA A 209 12.44 4.52 6.95
N ASN A 210 13.35 4.43 7.93
CA ASN A 210 13.89 3.16 8.42
C ASN A 210 12.78 2.23 8.95
N ILE A 211 11.92 2.72 9.85
CA ILE A 211 10.82 1.91 10.40
C ILE A 211 9.86 1.44 9.30
N MET A 212 9.52 2.32 8.37
CA MET A 212 8.57 2.05 7.29
C MET A 212 9.14 1.04 6.28
N ILE A 213 10.38 1.23 5.83
CA ILE A 213 11.07 0.33 4.91
C ILE A 213 11.32 -1.03 5.57
N ASP A 214 11.72 -1.06 6.83
CA ASP A 214 11.90 -2.31 7.58
C ASP A 214 10.59 -3.09 7.68
N ARG A 215 9.46 -2.42 7.95
CA ARG A 215 8.15 -3.07 7.98
C ARG A 215 7.78 -3.66 6.63
N ILE A 216 7.96 -2.89 5.55
CA ILE A 216 7.73 -3.34 4.18
C ILE A 216 8.56 -4.59 3.89
N ASN A 217 9.86 -4.56 4.19
CA ASN A 217 10.78 -5.67 3.97
C ASN A 217 10.43 -6.92 4.80
N GLN A 218 10.00 -6.75 6.05
CA GLN A 218 9.52 -7.84 6.89
C GLN A 218 8.33 -8.55 6.25
N LYS A 219 7.36 -7.79 5.71
CA LYS A 219 6.19 -8.35 5.02
C LYS A 219 6.54 -9.01 3.70
N ARG A 220 7.41 -8.39 2.90
CA ARG A 220 7.95 -9.02 1.67
C ARG A 220 8.61 -10.37 1.96
N LYS A 221 9.42 -10.44 3.03
CA LYS A 221 10.08 -11.67 3.46
C LYS A 221 9.08 -12.73 3.91
N ALA A 222 8.04 -12.34 4.66
CA ALA A 222 6.97 -13.25 5.07
C ALA A 222 6.19 -13.81 3.87
N LEU A 223 6.04 -13.02 2.80
CA LEU A 223 5.43 -13.42 1.53
C LEU A 223 6.39 -14.19 0.60
N GLY A 224 7.68 -14.30 0.93
CA GLY A 224 8.68 -14.96 0.08
C GLY A 224 9.02 -14.20 -1.22
N ILE A 225 8.84 -12.88 -1.24
CA ILE A 225 9.12 -11.99 -2.39
C ILE A 225 10.30 -11.05 -2.12
N ASP A 226 11.13 -11.36 -1.12
CA ASP A 226 12.37 -10.62 -0.80
C ASP A 226 13.51 -10.90 -1.79
N LYS A 227 13.42 -12.01 -2.53
CA LYS A 227 14.40 -12.43 -3.53
C LYS A 227 13.77 -12.47 -4.92
N PRO A 228 14.50 -12.10 -5.98
CA PRO A 228 14.02 -12.30 -7.34
C PRO A 228 13.74 -13.80 -7.55
N LYS A 229 12.50 -14.13 -7.95
CA LYS A 229 12.17 -15.52 -8.30
C LYS A 229 13.14 -15.98 -9.40
N PRO A 230 13.75 -17.18 -9.27
CA PRO A 230 14.55 -17.72 -10.36
C PRO A 230 13.67 -17.79 -11.61
N ARG A 231 14.24 -17.42 -12.77
CA ARG A 231 13.53 -17.59 -14.04
C ARG A 231 13.39 -19.09 -14.32
N ILE A 232 12.27 -19.67 -13.88
CA ILE A 232 11.91 -21.05 -14.18
C ILE A 232 11.23 -21.03 -15.55
N LEU A 233 11.81 -21.71 -16.53
CA LEU A 233 11.17 -21.95 -17.82
C LEU A 233 10.04 -22.96 -17.58
N PHE A 234 8.80 -22.49 -17.55
CA PHE A 234 7.63 -23.36 -17.39
C PHE A 234 7.51 -24.32 -18.57
N ASP A 235 7.60 -25.62 -18.29
CA ASP A 235 7.29 -26.67 -19.26
C ASP A 235 5.78 -26.78 -19.53
N MET A 236 5.41 -27.61 -20.51
CA MET A 236 4.00 -27.78 -20.91
C MET A 236 3.13 -28.44 -19.83
N ALA A 237 3.71 -29.20 -18.90
CA ALA A 237 2.98 -29.84 -17.82
C ALA A 237 2.66 -28.83 -16.71
N MET A 238 3.62 -28.00 -16.32
CA MET A 238 3.43 -26.93 -15.35
C MET A 238 2.42 -25.87 -15.82
N ARG A 239 2.35 -25.60 -17.14
CA ARG A 239 1.33 -24.70 -17.71
C ARG A 239 -0.08 -25.28 -17.60
N ARG A 240 -0.25 -26.59 -17.84
CA ARG A 240 -1.55 -27.26 -17.72
C ARG A 240 -2.07 -27.28 -16.28
N ALA A 241 -1.19 -27.40 -15.30
CA ALA A 241 -1.55 -27.37 -13.88
C ALA A 241 -2.06 -25.98 -13.41
N LEU A 242 -1.63 -24.88 -14.05
CA LEU A 242 -2.11 -23.53 -13.73
C LEU A 242 -3.56 -23.31 -14.21
N ASP A 243 -3.95 -23.93 -15.33
CA ASP A 243 -5.31 -23.83 -15.88
C ASP A 243 -6.35 -24.63 -15.08
N GLU A 244 -5.92 -25.60 -14.28
CA GLU A 244 -6.78 -26.40 -13.39
C GLU A 244 -7.20 -25.64 -12.13
N ALA A 245 -6.44 -24.63 -11.70
CA ALA A 245 -6.77 -23.78 -10.57
C ALA A 245 -7.83 -22.71 -10.95
N ARG A 246 -9.03 -23.16 -11.32
CA ARG A 246 -10.17 -22.26 -11.53
C ARG A 246 -10.76 -21.84 -10.18
N TYR A 247 -10.84 -20.53 -9.98
CA TYR A 247 -11.64 -19.91 -8.92
C TYR A 247 -13.10 -20.35 -9.06
N ILE A 248 -13.60 -21.14 -8.10
CA ILE A 248 -15.02 -21.51 -7.99
C ILE A 248 -15.66 -20.51 -7.03
N PRO A 249 -16.55 -19.61 -7.49
CA PRO A 249 -17.22 -18.65 -6.62
C PRO A 249 -17.96 -19.37 -5.48
N PRO A 250 -18.05 -18.78 -4.27
CA PRO A 250 -18.71 -19.42 -3.12
C PRO A 250 -20.14 -19.90 -3.41
N PHE A 251 -20.84 -19.22 -4.32
CA PHE A 251 -22.19 -19.55 -4.75
C PHE A 251 -22.30 -20.89 -5.51
N HIS A 252 -21.23 -21.38 -6.14
CA HIS A 252 -21.21 -22.67 -6.85
C HIS A 252 -21.05 -23.88 -5.92
N LYS A 253 -20.61 -23.69 -4.66
CA LYS A 253 -20.53 -24.77 -3.66
C LYS A 253 -21.86 -25.08 -2.98
N LEU A 254 -22.89 -24.26 -3.22
CA LEU A 254 -24.17 -24.32 -2.51
C LEU A 254 -25.24 -25.17 -3.22
N ASN A 255 -24.95 -25.81 -4.37
CA ASN A 255 -25.89 -26.70 -5.09
C ASN A 255 -27.31 -26.13 -5.34
N TYR A 256 -27.49 -24.79 -5.32
CA TYR A 256 -28.81 -24.17 -5.51
C TYR A 256 -29.28 -24.13 -6.96
N PHE A 257 -28.37 -24.31 -7.91
CA PHE A 257 -28.66 -24.45 -9.33
C PHE A 257 -28.03 -25.75 -9.79
N GLY A 258 -28.85 -26.69 -10.26
CA GLY A 258 -28.40 -28.02 -10.69
C GLY A 258 -27.28 -27.96 -11.73
N SER A 259 -26.48 -29.01 -11.80
CA SER A 259 -25.36 -29.15 -12.74
C SER A 259 -25.82 -28.89 -14.17
N VAL A 260 -25.42 -27.74 -14.73
CA VAL A 260 -25.51 -27.52 -16.17
C VAL A 260 -24.34 -28.30 -16.79
N GLU A 261 -24.61 -29.56 -17.15
CA GLU A 261 -23.73 -30.31 -18.04
C GLU A 261 -23.70 -29.61 -19.41
N MET A 262 -22.67 -28.80 -19.65
CA MET A 262 -22.26 -28.47 -21.02
C MET A 262 -21.73 -29.75 -21.66
N LYS A 263 -22.59 -30.47 -22.37
CA LYS A 263 -22.17 -31.52 -23.30
C LYS A 263 -21.16 -30.92 -24.27
N GLN A 264 -19.92 -31.40 -24.21
CA GLN A 264 -18.95 -31.21 -25.27
C GLN A 264 -19.55 -31.81 -26.56
N ALA A 265 -19.92 -30.95 -27.51
CA ALA A 265 -20.15 -31.37 -28.88
C ALA A 265 -18.78 -31.75 -29.46
N VAL A 266 -18.47 -33.05 -29.42
CA VAL A 266 -17.37 -33.64 -30.17
C VAL A 266 -17.87 -33.83 -31.60
N SER A 267 -17.15 -33.21 -32.53
CA SER A 267 -17.27 -33.36 -33.97
C SER A 267 -17.12 -34.81 -34.43
N GLN A 268 -18.10 -35.31 -35.17
CA GLN A 268 -17.95 -36.13 -36.38
C GLN A 268 -18.99 -35.68 -37.40
#